data_AF-A0A6A4KCK6-F1
#
_entry.id   AF-A0A6A4KCK6-F1
#
_cell.length_a   1.000
_cell.length_b   1.000
_cell.length_c   1.000
_cell.angle_alpha   90.00
_cell.angle_beta   90.00
_cell.angle_gamma   90.00
#
_symmetry.space_group_name_H-M   'P 1'
#
loop_
_entity.id
_entity.type
_entity.pdbx_description
1 polymer ?
#
loop_
_entity_poly.entity_id
_entity_poly.type
_entity_poly.pdbx_seq_one_letter_code
_entity_poly.pdbx_strand_id
1 'polypeptide(L)'
;MRPPRTVISALLILGFTSFSAAKPFTKEDELKLIKLQPKMKIPKIDEFLESDLKKKGSLVVYTFKYKNYAEDKTCTVVFKQLHKPKDNIESEHKWNCRQYPIDPELVGPDYGSSGE
;
A
#
# COMPACT_ATOMS: atom_id res chain seq x y z
N MET A 1 5.68 -21.87 -62.85
CA MET A 1 6.42 -21.02 -61.89
C MET A 1 5.66 -19.72 -61.65
N ARG A 2 5.12 -19.52 -60.43
CA ARG A 2 4.66 -18.24 -59.87
C ARG A 2 5.08 -18.25 -58.40
N PRO A 3 5.68 -17.17 -57.85
CA PRO A 3 6.19 -17.20 -56.48
C PRO A 3 5.04 -17.15 -55.46
N PRO A 4 5.21 -17.77 -54.29
CA PRO A 4 4.22 -17.71 -53.22
C PRO A 4 4.25 -16.32 -52.58
N ARG A 5 3.11 -15.64 -52.52
CA ARG A 5 2.93 -14.47 -51.66
C ARG A 5 2.76 -14.97 -50.22
N THR A 6 3.90 -15.14 -49.53
CA THR A 6 3.98 -15.22 -48.08
C THR A 6 3.46 -13.92 -47.48
N VAL A 7 2.22 -13.92 -47.00
CA VAL A 7 1.72 -12.89 -46.09
C VAL A 7 1.63 -13.53 -44.72
N ILE A 8 2.80 -13.68 -44.08
CA ILE A 8 2.85 -13.94 -42.64
C ILE A 8 2.50 -12.61 -41.98
N SER A 9 1.20 -12.39 -41.77
CA SER A 9 0.71 -11.31 -40.93
C SER A 9 0.98 -11.70 -39.49
N ALA A 10 2.24 -11.57 -39.07
CA ALA A 10 2.63 -11.61 -37.67
C ALA A 10 2.09 -10.33 -37.03
N LEU A 11 0.82 -10.37 -36.63
CA LEU A 11 0.26 -9.39 -35.70
C LEU A 11 1.05 -9.54 -34.40
N LEU A 12 2.10 -8.72 -34.26
CA LEU A 12 2.74 -8.38 -33.00
C LEU A 12 1.65 -7.80 -32.09
N ILE A 13 0.97 -8.66 -31.34
CA ILE A 13 0.23 -8.26 -30.14
C ILE A 13 1.31 -7.88 -29.13
N LEU A 14 1.83 -6.66 -29.29
CA LEU A 14 2.64 -5.99 -28.29
C LEU A 14 1.84 -5.96 -27.00
N GLY A 15 2.30 -6.76 -26.04
CA GLY A 15 1.74 -6.85 -24.71
C GLY A 15 1.77 -5.50 -24.03
N PHE A 16 0.61 -4.83 -23.95
CA PHE A 16 0.36 -3.86 -22.89
C PHE A 16 0.05 -4.63 -21.60
N THR A 17 1.07 -5.28 -21.03
CA THR A 17 1.03 -5.61 -19.61
C THR A 17 1.19 -4.29 -18.87
N SER A 18 0.05 -3.64 -18.58
CA SER A 18 -0.02 -2.47 -17.73
C SER A 18 0.52 -2.87 -16.35
N PHE A 19 1.83 -2.75 -16.16
CA PHE A 19 2.45 -2.82 -14.85
C PHE A 19 1.86 -1.67 -14.05
N SER A 20 0.89 -1.99 -13.19
CA SER A 20 0.44 -1.08 -12.13
C SER A 20 1.63 -0.85 -11.21
N ALA A 21 2.46 0.15 -11.53
CA ALA A 21 3.58 0.53 -10.71
C ALA A 21 3.06 0.94 -9.33
N ALA A 22 3.54 0.25 -8.31
CA ALA A 22 3.48 0.69 -6.92
C ALA A 22 4.07 2.10 -6.84
N LYS A 23 3.32 3.04 -6.26
CA LYS A 23 3.79 4.41 -6.03
C LYS A 23 3.87 4.67 -4.53
N PRO A 24 4.90 5.38 -4.05
CA PRO A 24 4.90 5.89 -2.69
C PRO A 24 3.74 6.88 -2.50
N PHE A 25 3.29 7.07 -1.26
CA PHE A 25 2.25 8.06 -0.98
C PHE A 25 2.77 9.47 -1.20
N THR A 26 1.88 10.31 -1.72
CA THR A 26 2.05 11.76 -1.65
C THR A 26 1.55 12.27 -0.31
N LYS A 27 1.96 13.49 0.08
CA LYS A 27 1.44 14.15 1.29
C LYS A 27 -0.10 14.29 1.26
N GLU A 28 -0.67 14.43 0.07
CA GLU A 28 -2.12 14.50 -0.12
C GLU A 28 -2.80 13.17 0.21
N ASP A 29 -2.19 12.04 -0.17
CA ASP A 29 -2.68 10.70 0.17
C ASP A 29 -2.62 10.46 1.68
N GLU A 30 -1.52 10.83 2.35
CA GLU A 30 -1.38 10.73 3.80
C GLU A 30 -2.46 11.54 4.54
N LEU A 31 -2.64 12.80 4.16
CA LEU A 31 -3.67 13.67 4.74
C LEU A 31 -5.07 13.11 4.50
N LYS A 32 -5.33 12.55 3.32
CA LYS A 32 -6.61 11.90 3.00
C LYS A 32 -6.83 10.68 3.90
N LEU A 33 -5.82 9.85 4.11
CA LEU A 33 -5.91 8.66 4.97
C LEU A 33 -6.08 9.02 6.44
N ILE A 34 -5.40 10.06 6.94
CA ILE A 34 -5.62 10.60 8.29
C ILE A 34 -7.07 11.09 8.44
N LYS A 35 -7.62 11.80 7.44
CA LYS A 35 -9.04 12.23 7.46
C LYS A 35 -10.02 11.06 7.44
N LEU A 36 -9.66 9.96 6.80
CA LEU A 36 -10.48 8.75 6.73
C LEU A 36 -10.30 7.84 7.94
N GLN A 37 -9.23 8.02 8.73
CA GLN A 37 -8.94 7.29 9.96
C GLN A 37 -10.17 7.09 10.87
N PRO A 38 -10.94 8.13 11.26
CA PRO A 38 -12.12 7.95 12.11
C PRO A 38 -13.20 7.08 11.47
N LYS A 39 -13.35 7.13 10.13
CA LYS A 39 -14.31 6.30 9.40
C LYS A 39 -13.89 4.84 9.34
N MET A 40 -12.59 4.57 9.33
CA MET A 40 -12.02 3.23 9.35
C MET A 40 -11.95 2.62 10.76
N LYS A 41 -12.28 3.39 11.81
CA LYS A 41 -12.20 2.99 13.23
C LYS A 41 -10.84 2.41 13.61
N ILE A 42 -9.77 2.98 13.06
CA ILE A 42 -8.38 2.58 13.36
C ILE A 42 -7.75 3.50 14.42
N PRO A 43 -6.77 3.02 15.19
CA PRO A 43 -6.00 3.84 16.14
C PRO A 43 -5.35 5.05 15.46
N LYS A 44 -5.01 6.06 16.27
CA LYS A 44 -4.37 7.29 15.78
C LYS A 44 -3.13 6.99 14.95
N ILE A 45 -3.04 7.60 13.78
CA ILE A 45 -1.85 7.55 12.93
C ILE A 45 -0.91 8.65 13.41
N ASP A 46 0.21 8.30 14.03
CA ASP A 46 1.23 9.29 14.42
C ASP A 46 2.35 9.39 13.38
N GLU A 47 2.84 8.25 12.88
CA GLU A 47 3.93 8.20 11.90
C GLU A 47 3.71 7.10 10.86
N PHE A 48 3.81 7.43 9.57
CA PHE A 48 3.79 6.44 8.49
C PHE A 48 5.18 5.81 8.33
N LEU A 49 5.26 4.49 8.42
CA LEU A 49 6.50 3.72 8.27
C LEU A 49 6.68 3.20 6.83
N GLU A 50 5.61 2.65 6.27
CA GLU A 50 5.60 2.12 4.90
C GLU A 50 4.33 2.57 4.21
N SER A 51 4.42 2.91 2.93
CA SER A 51 3.27 3.28 2.12
C SER A 51 3.40 2.77 0.69
N ASP A 52 2.32 2.17 0.20
CA ASP A 52 2.21 1.61 -1.15
C ASP A 52 0.83 1.92 -1.72
N LEU A 53 0.80 2.63 -2.83
CA LEU A 53 -0.41 2.91 -3.60
C LEU A 53 -0.40 2.08 -4.87
N LYS A 54 -1.43 1.25 -5.03
CA LYS A 54 -1.69 0.46 -6.23
C LYS A 54 -2.98 0.91 -6.89
N LYS A 55 -2.89 1.32 -8.15
CA LYS A 55 -4.05 1.65 -8.98
C LYS A 55 -4.24 0.61 -10.07
N LYS A 56 -5.42 -0.01 -10.11
CA LYS A 56 -5.82 -1.00 -11.12
C LYS A 56 -7.18 -0.61 -11.70
N GLY A 57 -7.17 0.11 -12.82
CA GLY A 57 -8.39 0.66 -13.43
C GLY A 57 -9.12 1.59 -12.45
N SER A 58 -10.35 1.22 -12.07
CA SER A 58 -11.19 1.96 -11.13
C SER A 58 -10.96 1.60 -9.65
N LEU A 59 -10.09 0.63 -9.36
CA LEU A 59 -9.73 0.23 -8.01
C LEU A 59 -8.43 0.91 -7.59
N VAL A 60 -8.47 1.59 -6.45
CA VAL A 60 -7.30 2.16 -5.77
C VAL A 60 -7.10 1.41 -4.46
N VAL A 61 -5.90 0.89 -4.23
CA VAL A 61 -5.54 0.16 -3.01
C VAL A 61 -4.40 0.91 -2.33
N TYR A 62 -4.68 1.41 -1.14
CA TYR A 62 -3.73 2.03 -0.23
C TYR A 62 -3.31 0.98 0.79
N THR A 63 -2.04 0.60 0.79
CA THR A 63 -1.45 -0.26 1.82
C THR A 63 -0.45 0.56 2.59
N PHE A 64 -0.60 0.64 3.91
CA PHE A 64 0.34 1.39 4.73
C PHE A 64 0.55 0.77 6.09
N LYS A 65 1.75 0.97 6.63
CA LYS A 65 2.06 0.69 8.03
C LYS A 65 2.31 2.00 8.75
N TYR A 66 1.81 2.11 9.97
CA TYR A 66 2.00 3.28 10.79
C TYR A 66 2.24 2.91 12.25
N LYS A 67 2.94 3.79 12.96
CA LYS A 67 3.14 3.70 14.40
C LYS A 67 2.08 4.53 15.13
N ASN A 68 1.57 3.95 16.21
CA ASN A 68 0.75 4.63 17.20
C ASN A 68 1.56 4.73 18.49
N TYR A 69 1.93 5.96 18.89
CA TYR A 69 2.76 6.18 20.07
C TYR A 69 1.97 6.06 21.38
N ALA A 70 0.64 6.23 21.34
CA ALA A 70 -0.21 6.14 22.53
C ALA A 70 -0.36 4.71 23.06
N GLU A 71 -0.37 3.72 22.16
CA GLU A 71 -0.53 2.30 22.48
C GLU A 71 0.73 1.47 22.25
N ASP A 72 1.83 2.11 21.82
CA ASP A 72 3.09 1.47 21.40
C ASP A 72 2.88 0.29 20.43
N LYS A 73 2.03 0.52 19.42
CA LYS A 73 1.67 -0.50 18.42
C LYS A 73 2.01 -0.02 17.03
N THR A 74 2.32 -0.99 16.17
CA THR A 74 2.41 -0.79 14.74
C THR A 74 1.18 -1.40 14.07
N CYS A 75 0.52 -0.61 13.24
CA CYS A 75 -0.70 -0.98 12.57
C CYS A 75 -0.46 -1.08 11.07
N THR A 76 -0.87 -2.20 10.47
CA THR A 76 -0.91 -2.37 9.02
C THR A 76 -2.34 -2.20 8.54
N VAL A 77 -2.54 -1.36 7.54
CA VAL A 77 -3.87 -1.07 6.96
C VAL A 77 -3.84 -1.31 5.48
N VAL A 78 -4.89 -1.97 4.99
CA VAL A 78 -5.21 -2.10 3.57
C VAL A 78 -6.56 -1.43 3.35
N PHE A 79 -6.55 -0.30 2.67
CA PHE A 79 -7.73 0.47 2.31
C PHE A 79 -7.95 0.43 0.80
N LYS A 80 -9.10 -0.06 0.37
CA LYS A 80 -9.49 -0.18 -1.03
C LYS A 80 -10.62 0.79 -1.33
N GLN A 81 -10.48 1.55 -2.40
CA GLN A 81 -11.51 2.41 -2.96
C GLN A 81 -11.85 1.96 -4.37
N LEU A 82 -13.10 1.57 -4.60
CA LEU A 82 -13.62 1.24 -5.91
C LEU A 82 -14.48 2.41 -6.41
N HIS A 83 -14.05 3.01 -7.51
CA HIS A 83 -14.80 4.07 -8.19
C HIS A 83 -15.78 3.44 -9.17
N LYS A 84 -17.07 3.41 -8.83
CA LYS A 84 -18.14 2.96 -9.73
C LYS A 84 -18.60 4.10 -10.64
N PRO A 85 -19.19 3.79 -11.82
CA PRO A 85 -19.83 4.80 -12.66
C PRO A 85 -20.96 5.49 -11.87
N LYS A 86 -21.19 6.79 -12.15
CA LYS A 86 -22.14 7.70 -11.46
C LYS A 86 -21.71 8.18 -10.06
N ASP A 87 -20.43 8.48 -9.86
CA ASP A 87 -19.89 9.06 -8.61
C ASP A 87 -20.07 8.19 -7.34
N ASN A 88 -20.42 6.91 -7.50
CA ASN A 88 -20.54 6.01 -6.37
C ASN A 88 -19.16 5.45 -5.98
N ILE A 89 -18.73 5.67 -4.75
CA ILE A 89 -17.44 5.21 -4.23
C ILE A 89 -17.70 4.16 -3.17
N GLU A 90 -17.30 2.93 -3.44
CA GLU A 90 -17.27 1.88 -2.42
C GLU A 90 -15.90 1.82 -1.78
N SER A 91 -15.88 1.72 -0.45
CA SER A 91 -14.66 1.64 0.32
C SER A 91 -14.65 0.41 1.23
N GLU A 92 -13.61 -0.40 1.12
CA GLU A 92 -13.34 -1.53 2.01
C GLU A 92 -12.04 -1.26 2.77
N HIS A 93 -12.00 -1.50 4.08
CA HIS A 93 -10.78 -1.39 4.89
C HIS A 93 -10.56 -2.67 5.69
N LYS A 94 -9.30 -3.05 5.83
CA LYS A 94 -8.82 -4.06 6.78
C LYS A 94 -7.62 -3.49 7.50
N TRP A 95 -7.58 -3.67 8.82
CA TRP A 95 -6.46 -3.24 9.63
C TRP A 95 -6.08 -4.32 10.64
N ASN A 96 -4.81 -4.36 10.98
CA ASN A 96 -4.27 -5.25 12.00
C ASN A 96 -3.16 -4.52 12.74
N CYS A 97 -3.35 -4.32 14.04
CA CYS A 97 -2.35 -3.73 14.92
C CYS A 97 -1.68 -4.81 15.74
N ARG A 98 -0.34 -4.78 15.77
CA ARG A 98 0.46 -5.66 16.62
C ARG A 98 1.44 -4.78 17.39
N GLN A 99 1.73 -5.17 18.62
CA GLN A 99 2.93 -4.67 19.28
C GLN A 99 4.10 -5.13 18.42
N TYR A 100 4.87 -4.18 17.90
CA TYR A 100 6.05 -4.50 17.13
C TYR A 100 7.03 -5.14 18.13
N PRO A 101 7.58 -6.34 17.89
CA PRO A 101 8.72 -6.77 18.69
C PRO A 101 9.81 -5.73 18.44
N ILE A 102 10.32 -5.11 19.51
CA ILE A 102 11.49 -4.24 19.44
C ILE A 102 12.53 -5.00 18.61
N ASP A 103 12.95 -4.42 17.48
CA ASP A 103 13.96 -5.01 16.62
C ASP A 103 15.24 -5.13 17.49
N PRO A 104 15.68 -6.35 17.87
CA PRO A 104 16.85 -6.50 18.73
C PRO A 104 18.14 -6.04 18.03
N GLU A 105 18.08 -5.74 16.73
CA GLU A 105 19.21 -5.28 15.91
C GLU A 105 19.51 -3.76 16.07
N LEU A 106 18.59 -2.98 16.67
CA LEU A 106 18.83 -1.56 17.02
C LEU A 106 19.28 -1.36 18.47
N VAL A 107 19.33 -2.42 19.27
CA VAL A 107 20.01 -2.42 20.56
C VAL A 107 21.45 -2.83 20.28
N GLY A 108 22.31 -1.86 19.96
CA GLY A 108 23.74 -2.11 19.86
C GLY A 108 24.24 -2.85 21.12
N PRO A 109 25.38 -3.56 21.06
CA PRO A 109 25.92 -4.37 22.16
C PRO A 109 26.28 -3.58 23.45
N ASP A 110 25.86 -2.32 23.57
CA ASP A 110 26.13 -1.40 24.66
C ASP A 110 24.94 -1.24 25.64
N TYR A 111 23.94 -2.13 25.63
CA TYR A 111 23.07 -2.29 26.81
C TYR A 111 23.83 -3.13 27.86
N GLY A 112 24.93 -2.54 28.34
CA GLY A 112 25.76 -3.07 29.39
C GLY A 112 24.97 -3.26 30.69
N SER A 113 25.19 -4.42 31.28
CA SER A 113 25.02 -4.77 32.70
C SER A 113 24.41 -3.72 33.61
N SER A 114 23.22 -4.03 34.11
CA SER A 114 22.89 -3.80 35.52
C SER A 114 22.05 -4.97 36.01
N GLY A 115 22.62 -5.72 36.95
CA GLY A 115 22.16 -7.01 37.47
C GLY A 115 23.34 -7.97 37.39
N GLU A 116 24.07 -8.28 38.46
CA GLU A 116 23.86 -8.16 39.91
C GLU A 116 25.19 -7.86 40.62
#